data_AF-A0A385L1Q1-F1
#
_entry.id   AF-A0A385L1Q1-F1
#
_cell.length_a   1.000
_cell.length_b   1.000
_cell.length_c   1.000
_cell.angle_alpha   90.00
_cell.angle_beta   90.00
_cell.angle_gamma   90.00
#
_symmetry.space_group_name_H-M   'P 1'
#
loop_
_entity.id
_entity.type
_entity.pdbx_description
1 polymer ?
#
loop_
_entity_poly.entity_id
_entity_poly.type
_entity_poly.pdbx_seq_one_letter_code
_entity_poly.pdbx_strand_id
1 'polypeptide(L)'
;MEEWSEYMKNEVQELQKKLAQIDLIMEPKKSNKNGFLEILLVKLKNIKIKMYQERSHNLPHIHIDYNNKIHAASYAIQTGVKIEGSISKKYDREILNWILKNQDNLIKIWELLKKGNDPEIVIGKLV
;
A
#
# COMPACT_ATOMS: atom_id res chain seq x y z
N MET A 1 6.85 9.37 -18.73
CA MET A 1 6.28 9.68 -17.40
C MET A 1 4.86 9.14 -17.27
N GLU A 2 4.02 9.31 -18.29
CA GLU A 2 2.61 8.89 -18.30
C GLU A 2 2.42 7.37 -18.15
N GLU A 3 3.13 6.55 -18.95
CA GLU A 3 3.05 5.08 -18.86
C GLU A 3 3.48 4.52 -17.51
N TRP A 4 4.51 5.13 -16.92
CA TRP A 4 5.09 4.70 -15.65
C TRP A 4 4.17 5.05 -14.46
N SER A 5 3.48 6.19 -14.52
CA SER A 5 2.43 6.56 -13.56
C SER A 5 1.23 5.63 -13.64
N GLU A 6 0.80 5.26 -14.85
CA GLU A 6 -0.35 4.36 -15.01
C GLU A 6 -0.03 2.93 -14.55
N TYR A 7 1.19 2.44 -14.83
CA TYR A 7 1.67 1.16 -14.30
C TYR A 7 1.59 1.12 -12.76
N MET A 8 2.16 2.11 -12.07
CA MET A 8 2.15 2.13 -10.61
C MET A 8 0.73 2.22 -10.04
N LYS A 9 -0.16 2.96 -10.70
CA LYS A 9 -1.57 3.03 -10.33
C LYS A 9 -2.26 1.68 -10.44
N ASN A 10 -2.03 0.93 -11.52
CA ASN A 10 -2.55 -0.44 -11.68
C ASN A 10 -2.02 -1.38 -10.60
N GLU A 11 -0.73 -1.28 -10.27
CA GLU A 11 -0.14 -2.07 -9.18
C GLU A 11 -0.77 -1.73 -7.82
N VAL A 12 -1.07 -0.45 -7.54
CA VAL A 12 -1.77 -0.04 -6.31
C VAL A 12 -3.21 -0.57 -6.29
N GLN A 13 -3.90 -0.61 -7.44
CA GLN A 13 -5.24 -1.22 -7.55
C GLN A 13 -5.22 -2.71 -7.23
N GLU A 14 -4.22 -3.44 -7.74
CA GLU A 14 -4.07 -4.87 -7.45
C GLU A 14 -3.78 -5.12 -5.97
N LEU A 15 -2.96 -4.29 -5.33
CA LEU A 15 -2.76 -4.36 -3.88
C LEU A 15 -4.08 -4.10 -3.13
N GLN A 16 -4.82 -3.04 -3.49
CA GLN A 16 -6.10 -2.71 -2.86
C GLN A 16 -7.08 -3.90 -2.89
N LYS A 17 -7.22 -4.56 -4.04
CA LYS A 17 -8.09 -5.73 -4.21
C LYS A 17 -7.67 -6.87 -3.29
N LYS A 18 -6.37 -7.17 -3.21
CA LYS A 18 -5.82 -8.21 -2.31
C LYS A 18 -6.09 -7.91 -0.84
N LEU A 19 -5.89 -6.67 -0.40
CA LEU A 19 -6.18 -6.27 0.98
C LEU A 19 -7.68 -6.38 1.31
N ALA A 20 -8.54 -6.03 0.35
CA ALA A 20 -9.98 -6.16 0.49
C ALA A 20 -10.44 -7.64 0.55
N GLN A 21 -9.78 -8.55 -0.18
CA GLN A 21 -10.02 -10.00 -0.07
C GLN A 21 -9.62 -10.53 1.32
N ILE A 22 -8.49 -10.09 1.86
CA ILE A 22 -8.08 -10.42 3.24
C ILE A 22 -9.13 -9.96 4.24
N ASP A 23 -9.71 -8.77 4.04
CA ASP A 23 -10.80 -8.28 4.88
C ASP A 23 -12.03 -9.17 4.80
N LEU A 24 -12.47 -9.55 3.60
CA LEU A 24 -13.61 -10.45 3.40
C LEU A 24 -13.43 -11.81 4.12
N ILE A 25 -12.22 -12.37 4.08
CA ILE A 25 -11.93 -13.68 4.67
C ILE A 25 -11.81 -13.62 6.19
N MET A 26 -11.23 -12.54 6.73
CA MET A 26 -10.84 -12.47 8.14
C MET A 26 -11.78 -11.62 9.02
N GLU A 27 -12.70 -10.85 8.45
CA GLU A 27 -13.69 -10.12 9.24
C GLU A 27 -14.74 -11.11 9.82
N PRO A 28 -15.01 -11.07 11.14
CA PRO A 28 -15.97 -11.98 11.74
C PRO A 28 -17.36 -11.73 11.14
N LYS A 29 -17.89 -12.73 10.43
CA LYS A 29 -19.23 -12.68 9.86
C LYS A 29 -20.24 -12.44 10.99
N LYS A 30 -20.87 -11.27 11.01
CA LYS A 30 -22.10 -11.10 11.79
C LYS A 30 -23.10 -12.10 11.22
N SER A 31 -23.55 -13.03 12.05
CA SER A 31 -24.59 -14.02 11.74
C SER A 31 -25.75 -13.34 11.00
N ASN A 32 -25.78 -13.47 9.67
CA ASN A 32 -26.87 -12.97 8.87
C ASN A 32 -27.07 -13.89 7.66
N LYS A 33 -28.34 -14.19 7.36
CA LYS A 33 -28.77 -15.22 6.38
C LYS A 33 -28.35 -14.94 4.92
N ASN A 34 -27.68 -13.81 4.66
CA ASN A 34 -27.30 -13.33 3.33
C ASN A 34 -25.81 -13.53 2.98
N GLY A 35 -25.09 -14.39 3.73
CA GLY A 35 -23.63 -14.56 3.60
C GLY A 35 -23.11 -14.96 2.21
N PHE A 36 -23.95 -15.43 1.29
CA PHE A 36 -23.58 -15.69 -0.11
C PHE A 36 -23.46 -14.41 -0.96
N LEU A 37 -24.29 -13.38 -0.73
CA LEU A 37 -24.25 -12.12 -1.48
C LEU A 37 -23.09 -11.21 -1.03
N GLU A 38 -22.74 -11.23 0.26
CA GLU A 38 -21.56 -10.51 0.76
C GLU A 38 -20.24 -11.04 0.19
N ILE A 39 -20.13 -12.36 -0.04
CA ILE A 39 -18.94 -12.95 -0.69
C ILE A 39 -18.76 -12.42 -2.12
N LEU A 40 -19.85 -12.13 -2.82
CA LEU A 40 -19.83 -11.60 -4.19
C LEU A 40 -19.45 -10.11 -4.25
N LEU A 41 -19.60 -9.37 -3.15
CA LEU A 41 -19.31 -7.93 -3.08
C LEU A 41 -18.09 -7.65 -2.19
N VAL A 42 -16.89 -7.75 -2.78
CA VAL A 42 -15.66 -7.28 -2.12
C VAL A 42 -15.73 -5.77 -1.97
N LYS A 43 -15.80 -5.28 -0.72
CA LYS A 43 -15.77 -3.84 -0.42
C LYS A 43 -14.34 -3.31 -0.51
N LEU A 44 -14.04 -2.57 -1.57
CA LEU A 44 -12.78 -1.84 -1.68
C LEU A 44 -12.74 -0.71 -0.66
N LYS A 45 -11.61 -0.61 0.05
CA LYS A 45 -11.32 0.45 1.02
C LYS A 45 -10.25 1.37 0.47
N ASN A 46 -10.23 2.61 0.94
CA ASN A 46 -9.31 3.63 0.48
C ASN A 46 -7.85 3.18 0.71
N ILE A 47 -6.99 3.40 -0.28
CA ILE A 47 -5.54 3.18 -0.17
C ILE A 47 -4.79 4.41 -0.70
N LYS A 48 -3.78 4.87 0.05
CA LYS A 48 -2.82 5.87 -0.44
C LYS A 48 -1.42 5.34 -0.15
N ILE A 49 -0.57 5.31 -1.18
CA ILE A 49 0.85 5.01 -1.05
C ILE A 49 1.64 6.26 -1.40
N LYS A 50 2.55 6.64 -0.51
CA LYS A 50 3.40 7.83 -0.66
C LYS A 50 4.81 7.54 -0.18
N MET A 51 5.72 8.38 -0.65
CA MET A 51 7.13 8.36 -0.28
C MET A 51 7.53 9.80 0.02
N TYR A 52 8.17 10.06 1.15
CA TYR A 52 8.64 11.40 1.50
C TYR A 52 10.01 11.34 2.16
N GLN A 53 10.74 12.44 2.10
CA GLN A 53 12.06 12.53 2.72
C GLN A 53 11.92 12.78 4.22
N GLU A 54 12.30 11.80 5.03
CA GLU A 54 12.45 12.00 6.47
C GLU A 54 13.84 12.56 6.79
N ARG A 55 13.89 13.70 7.51
CA ARG A 55 15.15 14.39 7.84
C ARG A 55 16.13 13.52 8.63
N SER A 56 15.64 12.50 9.33
CA SER A 56 16.42 11.65 10.23
C SER A 56 16.78 10.28 9.65
N HIS A 57 16.11 9.79 8.61
CA HIS A 57 16.19 8.39 8.17
C HIS A 57 16.41 8.29 6.66
N ASN A 58 17.63 7.89 6.27
CA ASN A 58 18.04 7.78 4.87
C ASN A 58 17.70 6.41 4.25
N LEU A 59 16.98 5.55 4.98
CA LEU A 59 16.58 4.22 4.51
C LEU A 59 15.43 4.38 3.51
N PRO A 60 15.52 3.80 2.29
CA PRO A 60 14.42 3.84 1.33
C PRO A 60 13.18 3.11 1.87
N HIS A 61 12.08 3.84 2.05
CA HIS A 61 10.83 3.31 2.59
C HIS A 61 9.61 3.93 1.92
N ILE A 62 8.46 3.27 2.06
CA ILE A 62 7.15 3.76 1.60
C ILE A 62 6.18 3.82 2.77
N HIS A 63 5.20 4.72 2.70
CA HIS A 63 4.09 4.78 3.62
C HIS A 63 2.82 4.29 2.94
N ILE A 64 2.09 3.43 3.64
CA ILE A 64 0.82 2.88 3.18
C ILE A 64 -0.27 3.29 4.17
N ASP A 65 -1.25 4.01 3.64
CA ASP A 65 -2.47 4.40 4.31
C ASP A 65 -3.58 3.52 3.78
N TYR A 66 -4.16 2.65 4.62
CA TYR A 66 -5.25 1.75 4.22
C TYR A 66 -6.46 1.96 5.13
N ASN A 67 -7.66 1.98 4.53
CA ASN A 67 -8.93 2.19 5.23
C ASN A 67 -8.98 3.49 6.05
N ASN A 68 -8.58 4.61 5.43
CA ASN A 68 -8.59 5.96 6.03
C ASN A 68 -7.69 6.15 7.26
N LYS A 69 -6.77 5.22 7.50
CA LYS A 69 -5.72 5.41 8.51
C LYS A 69 -4.54 6.12 7.85
N ILE A 70 -4.30 7.36 8.23
CA ILE A 70 -3.20 8.17 7.70
C ILE A 70 -1.90 7.73 8.38
N HIS A 71 -0.83 7.59 7.60
CA HIS A 71 0.46 7.01 7.99
C HIS A 71 0.32 5.66 8.71
N ALA A 72 -0.54 4.78 8.18
CA ALA A 72 -0.90 3.58 8.89
C ALA A 72 0.27 2.63 9.11
N ALA A 73 1.23 2.57 8.17
CA ALA A 73 2.53 1.96 8.39
C ALA A 73 3.57 2.40 7.35
N SER A 74 4.85 2.28 7.73
CA SER A 74 6.01 2.42 6.87
C SER A 74 6.67 1.06 6.64
N TYR A 75 7.18 0.83 5.42
CA TYR A 75 7.83 -0.41 5.03
C TYR A 75 9.12 -0.13 4.27
N ALA A 76 10.18 -0.88 4.58
CA ALA A 76 11.46 -0.78 3.89
C ALA A 76 11.35 -1.33 2.46
N ILE A 77 11.80 -0.58 1.47
CA ILE A 77 11.72 -0.98 0.04
C ILE A 77 12.61 -2.20 -0.23
N GLN A 78 13.77 -2.28 0.44
CA GLN A 78 14.76 -3.34 0.20
C GLN A 78 14.29 -4.72 0.69
N THR A 79 13.57 -4.78 1.82
CA THR A 79 13.21 -6.04 2.47
C THR A 79 11.70 -6.31 2.47
N GLY A 80 10.87 -5.29 2.23
CA GLY A 80 9.42 -5.36 2.40
C GLY A 80 8.98 -5.47 3.86
N VAL A 81 9.90 -5.35 4.82
CA VAL A 81 9.61 -5.44 6.25
C VAL A 81 9.02 -4.14 6.76
N LYS A 82 8.00 -4.24 7.62
CA LYS A 82 7.39 -3.10 8.31
C LYS A 82 8.41 -2.47 9.27
N ILE A 83 8.61 -1.17 9.13
CA ILE A 83 9.48 -0.38 10.02
C ILE A 83 8.65 0.08 11.22
N GLU A 84 7.53 0.76 10.96
CA GLU A 84 6.65 1.30 11.99
C GLU A 84 5.18 1.26 11.53
N GLY A 85 4.26 1.32 12.50
CA GLY A 85 2.84 1.58 12.25
C GLY A 85 1.88 0.55 12.83
N SER A 86 0.59 0.82 12.59
CA SER A 86 -0.54 0.11 13.16
C SER A 86 -1.33 -0.73 12.13
N ILE A 87 -0.88 -0.82 10.87
CA ILE A 87 -1.45 -1.78 9.92
C ILE A 87 -1.37 -3.19 10.52
N SER A 88 -2.49 -3.90 10.50
CA SER A 88 -2.59 -5.25 11.06
C SER A 88 -1.64 -6.21 10.34
N LYS A 89 -1.02 -7.12 11.10
CA LYS A 89 -0.09 -8.12 10.57
C LYS A 89 -0.69 -9.00 9.47
N LYS A 90 -2.02 -9.12 9.42
CA LYS A 90 -2.72 -9.89 8.38
C LYS A 90 -2.45 -9.39 6.96
N TYR A 91 -2.08 -8.12 6.79
CA TYR A 91 -1.78 -7.53 5.48
C TYR A 91 -0.30 -7.61 5.10
N ASP A 92 0.60 -7.89 6.05
CA ASP A 92 2.05 -7.71 5.87
C ASP A 92 2.62 -8.57 4.76
N ARG A 93 2.10 -9.79 4.59
CA ARG A 93 2.54 -10.70 3.53
C ARG A 93 2.24 -10.14 2.13
N GLU A 94 1.01 -9.65 1.90
CA GLU A 94 0.65 -9.12 0.58
C GLU A 94 1.33 -7.78 0.29
N ILE A 95 1.53 -6.95 1.32
CA ILE A 95 2.31 -5.72 1.21
C ILE A 95 3.78 -6.03 0.88
N LEU A 96 4.40 -6.97 1.58
CA LEU A 96 5.78 -7.41 1.29
C LEU A 96 5.91 -7.91 -0.14
N ASN A 97 5.01 -8.78 -0.58
CA ASN A 97 5.02 -9.32 -1.94
C ASN A 97 4.89 -8.20 -2.98
N TRP A 98 4.03 -7.22 -2.73
CA TRP A 98 3.86 -6.06 -3.61
C TRP A 98 5.09 -5.18 -3.66
N ILE A 99 5.75 -4.93 -2.52
CA ILE A 99 6.98 -4.15 -2.44
C ILE A 99 8.09 -4.83 -3.23
N LEU A 100 8.32 -6.13 -2.99
CA LEU A 100 9.38 -6.88 -3.66
C LEU A 100 9.13 -6.97 -5.18
N LYS A 101 7.89 -7.17 -5.60
CA LYS A 101 7.52 -7.17 -7.03
C LYS A 101 7.82 -5.82 -7.70
N ASN A 102 7.60 -4.71 -6.99
CA ASN A 102 7.72 -3.36 -7.54
C ASN A 102 9.03 -2.65 -7.14
N GLN A 103 9.98 -3.39 -6.56
CA GLN A 103 11.15 -2.84 -5.89
C GLN A 103 11.97 -1.91 -6.79
N ASP A 104 12.27 -2.32 -8.02
CA ASP A 104 13.06 -1.51 -8.96
C ASP A 104 12.40 -0.16 -9.27
N ASN A 105 11.07 -0.15 -9.42
CA ASN A 105 10.32 1.07 -9.65
C ASN A 105 10.30 1.95 -8.41
N LEU A 106 10.09 1.37 -7.22
CA LEU A 106 10.12 2.09 -5.96
C LEU A 106 11.49 2.72 -5.68
N ILE A 107 12.59 2.03 -5.98
CA ILE A 107 13.94 2.57 -5.86
C ILE A 107 14.15 3.75 -6.82
N LYS A 108 13.68 3.66 -8.08
CA LYS A 108 13.74 4.80 -9.01
C LYS A 108 12.98 6.02 -8.48
N ILE A 109 11.81 5.82 -7.87
CA ILE A 109 11.04 6.90 -7.22
C ILE A 109 11.86 7.53 -6.10
N TRP A 110 12.46 6.69 -5.26
CA TRP A 110 13.28 7.14 -4.14
C TRP A 110 14.46 7.98 -4.60
N GLU A 111 15.16 7.54 -5.65
CA GLU A 111 16.26 8.30 -6.24
C GLU A 111 15.80 9.63 -6.86
N LEU A 112 14.63 9.65 -7.50
CA LEU A 112 14.04 10.89 -8.01
C LEU A 112 13.65 11.84 -6.88
N LEU A 113 13.05 11.32 -5.81
CA LEU A 113 12.69 12.09 -4.62
C LEU A 113 13.92 12.75 -4.02
N LYS A 114 15.03 12.02 -3.85
CA LYS A 114 16.30 12.57 -3.32
C LYS A 114 16.90 13.69 -4.17
N LYS A 115 16.69 13.64 -5.49
CA LYS A 115 17.20 14.65 -6.44
C LYS A 115 16.26 15.83 -6.62
N GLY A 116 14.97 15.65 -6.31
CA GLY A 116 13.93 16.66 -6.47
C GLY A 116 13.83 17.62 -5.29
N ASN A 117 13.16 18.74 -5.53
CA ASN A 117 12.80 19.70 -4.47
C ASN A 117 11.48 19.34 -3.77
N ASP A 118 10.71 18.38 -4.31
CA ASP A 118 9.43 17.98 -3.72
C ASP A 118 9.67 17.01 -2.54
N PRO A 119 9.23 17.36 -1.33
CA PRO A 119 9.41 16.49 -0.17
C PRO A 119 8.54 15.23 -0.20
N GLU A 120 7.47 15.15 -1.02
CA GLU A 120 6.55 14.00 -1.08
C GLU A 120 6.21 13.60 -2.53
N ILE A 121 6.29 12.30 -2.84
CA ILE A 121 5.73 11.72 -4.06
C ILE A 121 4.58 10.78 -3.70
N VAL A 122 3.42 11.01 -4.31
CA VAL A 122 2.28 10.07 -4.24
C VAL A 122 2.41 9.03 -5.34
N ILE A 123 2.57 7.78 -4.94
CA ILE A 123 2.74 6.63 -5.85
C ILE A 123 1.39 6.18 -6.39
N GLY A 124 0.36 6.23 -5.55
CA GLY A 124 -1.01 5.95 -5.96
C GLY A 124 -2.00 6.29 -4.85
N LYS A 125 -3.20 6.72 -5.24
CA LYS A 125 -4.31 7.01 -4.34
C LYS A 125 -5.60 6.51 -4.97
N LEU A 126 -6.30 5.64 -4.26
CA LEU A 126 -7.61 5.12 -4.65
C LEU A 126 -8.57 5.36 -3.48
N VAL A 127 -9.72 5.95 -3.82
CA VAL A 127 -10.76 6.39 -2.87
C VAL A 127 -12.04 5.64 -3.17
#